data_AF-A0A2W2HR59-F1
#
_entry.id   AF-A0A2W2HR59-F1
#
_cell.length_a   1.000
_cell.length_b   1.000
_cell.length_c   1.000
_cell.angle_alpha   90.00
_cell.angle_beta   90.00
_cell.angle_gamma   90.00
#
_symmetry.space_group_name_H-M   'P 1'
#
loop_
_entity.id
_entity.type
_entity.pdbx_description
1 polymer ?
#
loop_
_entity_poly.entity_id
_entity_poly.type
_entity_poly.pdbx_seq_one_letter_code
_entity_poly.pdbx_strand_id
1 'polypeptide(L)'
;MKRKRTLSDRTKAVHHTPATSHPGTSEHLNANKRLRPAGDFVPRVTAREGTITHMMFSRTPSPFGKEMGDHTTAWASVVDALHASLHGKTVKDSVEKLRERQRHAEAWKSDDNSTGKKLWEILHPSSASPSHDLRRREDLLDESSRKVGQLLDQAEHALNNSEPPDKAAELLADAIDQHLTYDNALPYATVLAKSQTGSKGSGEGTARTAILEVERNPDAPLSDTEIRETRDNLWKLFSMEAAVREAGVEHVVAPEQTERFVADIGKAKKLSKDVSAFIDKLLDPNGGRDERLAFIAKADSITEEAGDLAARDPGYQEFHDMTAEIIQTVRALQGLAATGKAMKPKPLNEYKEALDGRSGALDDLKKSLDVTPEQAREKSALILAHLLYRHQMTVATAYPNAVAKSNFLTTDAAEAAAIRLREYLSPDKGEEDEDKQDKEEEDPIDQLVNRVKALHASFQPRPEVGDDSGWAATAGTRQPG
;
A
#
# COMPACT_ATOMS: atom_id res chain seq x y z
N MET A 1 -13.52 23.33 28.12
CA MET A 1 -12.29 22.62 27.71
C MET A 1 -12.64 21.64 26.60
N LYS A 2 -12.23 21.90 25.34
CA LYS A 2 -12.37 20.94 24.23
C LYS A 2 -11.28 19.87 24.39
N ARG A 3 -11.64 18.58 24.39
CA ARG A 3 -10.65 17.48 24.44
C ARG A 3 -9.76 17.55 23.20
N LYS A 4 -8.44 17.64 23.38
CA LYS A 4 -7.44 17.41 22.30
C LYS A 4 -7.68 16.01 21.75
N ARG A 5 -7.97 15.89 20.45
CA ARG A 5 -8.06 14.58 19.77
C ARG A 5 -6.63 14.13 19.50
N THR A 6 -6.27 12.95 19.98
CA THR A 6 -4.96 12.36 19.69
C THR A 6 -4.93 11.78 18.27
N LEU A 7 -3.74 11.59 17.69
CA LEU A 7 -3.58 10.94 16.37
C LEU A 7 -4.29 9.57 16.32
N SER A 8 -4.34 8.86 17.45
CA SER A 8 -5.03 7.58 17.64
C SER A 8 -6.56 7.68 17.46
N ASP A 9 -7.18 8.78 17.92
CA ASP A 9 -8.65 8.96 17.93
C ASP A 9 -9.24 9.19 16.53
N ARG A 10 -8.45 9.59 15.54
CA ARG A 10 -8.93 9.93 14.19
C ARG A 10 -9.17 8.70 13.30
N THR A 11 -8.78 7.50 13.73
CA THR A 11 -8.93 6.26 12.94
C THR A 11 -10.27 5.52 13.11
N LYS A 12 -11.26 6.08 13.85
CA LYS A 12 -12.47 5.35 14.28
C LYS A 12 -13.84 5.82 13.77
N ALA A 13 -13.95 6.70 12.76
CA ALA A 13 -15.28 7.15 12.31
C ALA A 13 -15.46 7.04 10.79
N VAL A 14 -16.38 6.16 10.34
CA VAL A 14 -17.48 6.41 9.38
C VAL A 14 -18.12 5.05 9.02
N HIS A 15 -19.36 4.82 9.47
CA HIS A 15 -20.21 3.72 9.04
C HIS A 15 -21.43 4.29 8.30
N HIS A 16 -21.49 4.06 6.98
CA HIS A 16 -22.70 4.21 6.19
C HIS A 16 -22.97 2.92 5.42
N THR A 17 -24.26 2.64 5.20
CA THR A 17 -24.83 1.40 4.65
C THR A 17 -24.70 1.32 3.13
N PRO A 18 -24.47 0.12 2.54
CA PRO A 18 -24.27 -0.05 1.11
C PRO A 18 -25.59 -0.11 0.32
N ALA A 19 -25.58 0.47 -0.89
CA ALA A 19 -26.68 0.40 -1.86
C ALA A 19 -26.60 -0.84 -2.76
N THR A 20 -27.77 -1.39 -3.08
CA THR A 20 -28.01 -2.64 -3.81
C THR A 20 -27.97 -2.48 -5.34
N SER A 21 -27.49 -3.52 -6.04
CA SER A 21 -27.36 -3.60 -7.50
C SER A 21 -28.60 -4.18 -8.20
N HIS A 22 -28.84 -3.77 -9.45
CA HIS A 22 -29.81 -4.37 -10.36
C HIS A 22 -29.28 -4.54 -11.81
N PRO A 23 -29.88 -5.47 -12.61
CA PRO A 23 -29.21 -6.16 -13.71
C PRO A 23 -29.76 -5.80 -15.11
N GLY A 24 -28.99 -6.13 -16.15
CA GLY A 24 -29.46 -6.20 -17.54
C GLY A 24 -28.32 -6.02 -18.56
N THR A 25 -27.98 -7.09 -19.29
CA THR A 25 -26.97 -7.09 -20.37
C THR A 25 -27.63 -7.37 -21.72
N SER A 26 -27.27 -6.61 -22.75
CA SER A 26 -27.45 -6.95 -24.16
C SER A 26 -26.10 -7.34 -24.79
N GLU A 27 -26.13 -8.30 -25.71
CA GLU A 27 -24.97 -8.88 -26.39
C GLU A 27 -24.38 -7.96 -27.47
N HIS A 28 -23.03 -7.87 -27.52
CA HIS A 28 -22.29 -7.29 -28.63
C HIS A 28 -21.24 -8.25 -29.21
N LEU A 29 -21.01 -8.03 -30.51
CA LEU A 29 -20.26 -8.82 -31.48
C LEU A 29 -18.79 -8.94 -31.11
N ASN A 30 -18.37 -10.17 -30.88
CA ASN A 30 -17.00 -10.56 -30.62
C ASN A 30 -16.67 -11.71 -31.58
N ALA A 31 -16.02 -11.42 -32.70
CA ALA A 31 -15.79 -12.40 -33.77
C ALA A 31 -14.65 -13.39 -33.46
N ASN A 32 -14.05 -13.36 -32.27
CA ASN A 32 -13.15 -14.41 -31.77
C ASN A 32 -13.36 -14.66 -30.27
N LYS A 33 -14.49 -15.27 -29.91
CA LYS A 33 -14.70 -15.88 -28.59
C LYS A 33 -13.81 -17.13 -28.43
N ARG A 34 -12.53 -16.95 -28.08
CA ARG A 34 -11.93 -17.89 -27.13
C ARG A 34 -12.54 -17.53 -25.78
N LEU A 35 -13.42 -18.39 -25.27
CA LEU A 35 -13.92 -18.33 -23.89
C LEU A 35 -12.71 -18.43 -22.95
N ARG A 36 -12.12 -17.30 -22.58
CA ARG A 36 -11.19 -17.24 -21.45
C ARG A 36 -12.03 -17.50 -20.18
N PRO A 37 -11.50 -18.27 -19.20
CA PRO A 37 -12.24 -18.56 -17.98
C PRO A 37 -12.76 -17.27 -17.35
N ALA A 38 -14.00 -17.30 -16.86
CA ALA A 38 -14.62 -16.14 -16.20
C ALA A 38 -13.74 -15.72 -15.00
N GLY A 39 -13.07 -14.57 -15.13
CA GLY A 39 -12.13 -14.06 -14.12
C GLY A 39 -10.83 -13.48 -14.68
N ASP A 40 -10.47 -13.78 -15.93
CA ASP A 40 -9.31 -13.17 -16.59
C ASP A 40 -9.67 -11.79 -17.14
N PHE A 41 -9.48 -10.76 -16.32
CA PHE A 41 -9.76 -9.40 -16.69
C PHE A 41 -8.52 -8.77 -17.36
N VAL A 42 -8.50 -8.79 -18.68
CA VAL A 42 -7.45 -8.14 -19.50
C VAL A 42 -7.89 -6.72 -19.85
N PRO A 43 -6.99 -5.72 -19.83
CA PRO A 43 -7.25 -4.40 -20.38
C PRO A 43 -7.74 -4.52 -21.82
N ARG A 44 -8.68 -3.67 -22.22
CA ARG A 44 -9.09 -3.55 -23.62
C ARG A 44 -8.51 -2.29 -24.20
N VAL A 45 -7.64 -2.44 -25.19
CA VAL A 45 -7.10 -1.34 -25.98
C VAL A 45 -7.88 -1.25 -27.29
N THR A 46 -8.42 -0.09 -27.60
CA THR A 46 -9.08 0.19 -28.88
C THR A 46 -8.16 1.05 -29.73
N ALA A 47 -7.75 0.50 -30.88
CA ALA A 47 -7.06 1.26 -31.91
C ALA A 47 -8.04 1.69 -33.00
N ARG A 48 -8.00 2.95 -33.44
CA ARG A 48 -8.72 3.45 -34.61
C ARG A 48 -7.71 4.08 -35.55
N GLU A 49 -7.75 3.70 -36.82
CA GLU A 49 -6.80 4.18 -37.84
C GLU A 49 -5.34 3.99 -37.41
N GLY A 50 -5.05 2.90 -36.69
CA GLY A 50 -3.71 2.58 -36.18
C GLY A 50 -3.25 3.36 -34.94
N THR A 51 -4.11 4.20 -34.36
CA THR A 51 -3.82 5.00 -33.14
C THR A 51 -4.64 4.55 -31.95
N ILE A 52 -4.06 4.62 -30.75
CA ILE A 52 -4.75 4.27 -29.50
C ILE A 52 -5.74 5.38 -29.13
N THR A 53 -7.03 5.04 -29.06
CA THR A 53 -8.10 6.01 -28.77
C THR A 53 -8.84 5.75 -27.47
N HIS A 54 -8.80 4.51 -26.98
CA HIS A 54 -9.47 4.15 -25.75
C HIS A 54 -8.79 2.97 -25.06
N MET A 55 -8.80 3.00 -23.73
CA MET A 55 -8.31 1.94 -22.87
C MET A 55 -9.31 1.68 -21.75
N MET A 56 -9.72 0.43 -21.58
CA MET A 56 -10.46 -0.02 -20.40
C MET A 56 -9.57 -0.94 -19.58
N PHE A 57 -9.61 -0.78 -18.28
CA PHE A 57 -8.72 -1.49 -17.37
C PHE A 57 -9.50 -2.36 -16.40
N SER A 58 -8.82 -3.38 -15.95
CA SER A 58 -9.26 -4.32 -14.93
C SER A 58 -8.56 -4.07 -13.60
N ARG A 59 -8.91 -4.88 -12.59
CA ARG A 59 -8.12 -4.95 -11.36
C ARG A 59 -6.90 -5.82 -11.59
N THR A 60 -5.76 -5.35 -11.13
CA THR A 60 -4.53 -6.15 -11.08
C THR A 60 -4.57 -7.16 -9.93
N PRO A 61 -3.83 -8.28 -10.03
CA PRO A 61 -3.67 -9.21 -8.92
C PRO A 61 -3.08 -8.51 -7.69
N SER A 62 -3.59 -8.85 -6.49
CA SER A 62 -3.00 -8.35 -5.24
C SER A 62 -1.60 -8.95 -5.02
N PRO A 63 -0.60 -8.14 -4.62
CA PRO A 63 0.71 -8.66 -4.22
C PRO A 63 0.63 -9.51 -2.94
N PHE A 64 -0.46 -9.40 -2.18
CA PHE A 64 -0.75 -10.16 -0.94
C PHE A 64 -1.73 -11.31 -1.18
N GLY A 65 -1.91 -11.71 -2.44
CA GLY A 65 -2.76 -12.84 -2.81
C GLY A 65 -4.24 -12.63 -2.65
N LYS A 66 -4.83 -13.27 -1.64
CA LYS A 66 -6.27 -13.14 -1.38
C LYS A 66 -6.59 -11.91 -0.54
N GLU A 67 -5.56 -11.31 0.06
CA GLU A 67 -5.71 -10.15 0.92
C GLU A 67 -5.70 -8.86 0.12
N MET A 68 -6.49 -7.90 0.59
CA MET A 68 -6.55 -6.57 0.01
C MET A 68 -5.38 -5.74 0.54
N GLY A 69 -4.69 -5.04 -0.38
CA GLY A 69 -3.73 -4.00 -0.01
C GLY A 69 -4.34 -2.60 -0.14
N ASP A 70 -3.73 -1.64 0.53
CA ASP A 70 -3.98 -0.21 0.31
C ASP A 70 -3.01 0.30 -0.76
N HIS A 71 -3.53 0.88 -1.84
CA HIS A 71 -2.68 1.60 -2.77
C HIS A 71 -2.27 2.94 -2.16
N THR A 72 -0.98 3.26 -2.20
CA THR A 72 -0.49 4.57 -1.73
C THR A 72 -0.87 5.67 -2.71
N THR A 73 -0.86 5.38 -4.02
CA THR A 73 -1.48 6.21 -5.06
C THR A 73 -2.71 5.51 -5.61
N ALA A 74 -3.80 6.25 -5.75
CA ALA A 74 -5.04 5.81 -6.39
C ALA A 74 -4.77 5.00 -7.65
N TRP A 75 -5.28 3.77 -7.69
CA TRP A 75 -5.05 2.87 -8.83
C TRP A 75 -5.58 3.48 -10.11
N ALA A 76 -6.70 4.20 -10.03
CA ALA A 76 -7.26 4.88 -11.19
C ALA A 76 -6.32 5.94 -11.77
N SER A 77 -5.52 6.62 -10.94
CA SER A 77 -4.57 7.64 -11.40
C SER A 77 -3.33 7.03 -12.05
N VAL A 78 -2.86 5.87 -11.56
CA VAL A 78 -1.77 5.11 -12.21
C VAL A 78 -2.20 4.67 -13.60
N VAL A 79 -3.41 4.12 -13.69
CA VAL A 79 -4.04 3.70 -14.94
C VAL A 79 -4.24 4.87 -15.90
N ASP A 80 -4.77 5.99 -15.40
CA ASP A 80 -5.00 7.19 -16.20
C ASP A 80 -3.68 7.80 -16.70
N ALA A 81 -2.61 7.79 -15.90
CA ALA A 81 -1.29 8.24 -16.33
C ALA A 81 -0.71 7.38 -17.45
N LEU A 82 -0.95 6.06 -17.40
CA LEU A 82 -0.56 5.17 -18.50
C LEU A 82 -1.39 5.47 -19.75
N HIS A 83 -2.72 5.61 -19.61
CA HIS A 83 -3.61 5.96 -20.71
C HIS A 83 -3.20 7.28 -21.37
N ALA A 84 -2.97 8.32 -20.58
CA ALA A 84 -2.48 9.63 -21.04
C ALA A 84 -1.20 9.48 -21.88
N SER A 85 -0.27 8.64 -21.42
CA SER A 85 1.01 8.45 -22.11
C SER A 85 0.92 7.68 -23.44
N LEU A 86 -0.17 6.95 -23.69
CA LEU A 86 -0.37 6.14 -24.89
C LEU A 86 -1.43 6.71 -25.84
N HIS A 87 -2.35 7.53 -25.33
CA HIS A 87 -3.46 8.08 -26.10
C HIS A 87 -2.96 8.90 -27.30
N GLY A 88 -3.57 8.70 -28.47
CA GLY A 88 -3.24 9.36 -29.72
C GLY A 88 -1.95 8.86 -30.40
N LYS A 89 -1.17 8.00 -29.74
CA LYS A 89 0.02 7.39 -30.34
C LYS A 89 -0.36 6.26 -31.28
N THR A 90 0.47 6.00 -32.29
CA THR A 90 0.32 4.78 -33.10
C THR A 90 0.54 3.53 -32.23
N VAL A 91 0.03 2.37 -32.65
CA VAL A 91 0.31 1.11 -31.95
C VAL A 91 1.83 0.87 -31.82
N LYS A 92 2.60 1.20 -32.86
CA LYS A 92 4.06 1.10 -32.87
C LYS A 92 4.71 1.99 -31.82
N ASP A 93 4.34 3.28 -31.79
CA ASP A 93 4.89 4.22 -30.80
C ASP A 93 4.45 3.88 -29.37
N SER A 94 3.27 3.29 -29.22
CA SER A 94 2.77 2.82 -27.93
C SER A 94 3.55 1.61 -27.40
N VAL A 95 3.96 0.70 -28.29
CA VAL A 95 4.87 -0.42 -27.96
C VAL A 95 6.21 0.12 -27.43
N GLU A 96 6.84 1.06 -28.13
CA GLU A 96 8.10 1.65 -27.67
C GLU A 96 7.91 2.45 -26.37
N LYS A 97 6.81 3.20 -26.25
CA LYS A 97 6.54 3.97 -25.03
C LYS A 97 6.33 3.05 -23.82
N LEU A 98 5.63 1.93 -23.97
CA LEU A 98 5.49 0.97 -22.88
C LEU A 98 6.83 0.32 -22.53
N ARG A 99 7.67 0.01 -23.54
CA ARG A 99 9.04 -0.51 -23.33
C ARG A 99 9.90 0.47 -22.54
N GLU A 100 9.83 1.76 -22.84
CA GLU A 100 10.51 2.83 -22.09
C GLU A 100 10.03 2.87 -20.63
N ARG A 101 8.71 2.85 -20.41
CA ARG A 101 8.13 2.85 -19.05
C ARG A 101 8.52 1.62 -18.24
N GLN A 102 8.49 0.43 -18.85
CA GLN A 102 8.91 -0.80 -18.17
C GLN A 102 10.39 -0.74 -17.79
N ARG A 103 11.27 -0.28 -18.69
CA ARG A 103 12.70 -0.09 -18.38
C ARG A 103 12.91 0.87 -17.21
N HIS A 104 12.17 1.97 -17.16
CA HIS A 104 12.22 2.91 -16.05
C HIS A 104 11.72 2.28 -14.74
N ALA A 105 10.63 1.52 -14.78
CA ALA A 105 10.09 0.80 -13.63
C ALA A 105 11.05 -0.30 -13.12
N GLU A 106 11.88 -0.88 -13.99
CA GLU A 106 12.87 -1.91 -13.65
C GLU A 106 14.24 -1.35 -13.27
N ALA A 107 14.53 -0.09 -13.55
CA ALA A 107 15.86 0.50 -13.40
C ALA A 107 16.44 0.35 -11.98
N TRP A 108 15.57 0.27 -10.96
CA TRP A 108 15.98 0.05 -9.58
C TRP A 108 16.63 -1.32 -9.34
N LYS A 109 16.27 -2.35 -10.11
CA LYS A 109 16.83 -3.71 -9.95
C LYS A 109 18.30 -3.76 -10.35
N SER A 110 18.72 -2.92 -11.30
CA SER A 110 20.08 -2.90 -11.86
C SER A 110 21.06 -2.02 -11.10
N ASP A 111 20.59 -1.17 -10.17
CA ASP A 111 21.43 -0.27 -9.39
C ASP A 111 21.18 -0.49 -7.90
N ASP A 112 22.16 -1.08 -7.23
CA ASP A 112 22.13 -1.37 -5.80
C ASP A 112 22.01 -0.08 -4.95
N ASN A 113 22.37 1.08 -5.50
CA ASN A 113 22.25 2.37 -4.81
C ASN A 113 20.96 3.13 -5.15
N SER A 114 20.11 2.58 -6.03
CA SER A 114 18.87 3.22 -6.45
C SER A 114 17.91 3.37 -5.27
N THR A 115 17.05 4.39 -5.33
CA THR A 115 15.99 4.57 -4.34
C THR A 115 15.10 3.34 -4.26
N GLY A 116 14.73 2.73 -5.39
CA GLY A 116 13.88 1.54 -5.40
C GLY A 116 14.53 0.32 -4.72
N LYS A 117 15.85 0.11 -4.89
CA LYS A 117 16.58 -0.94 -4.18
C LYS A 117 16.59 -0.70 -2.66
N LYS A 118 16.90 0.53 -2.23
CA LYS A 118 16.87 0.89 -0.81
C LYS A 118 15.48 0.70 -0.21
N LEU A 119 14.44 1.08 -0.93
CA LEU A 119 13.05 0.85 -0.51
C LEU A 119 12.71 -0.64 -0.42
N TRP A 120 13.16 -1.44 -1.39
CA TRP A 120 13.06 -2.89 -1.35
C TRP A 120 13.75 -3.45 -0.11
N GLU A 121 14.98 -3.02 0.21
CA GLU A 121 15.70 -3.46 1.41
C GLU A 121 15.05 -3.01 2.72
N ILE A 122 14.39 -1.85 2.74
CA ILE A 122 13.61 -1.42 3.92
C ILE A 122 12.37 -2.31 4.11
N LEU A 123 11.69 -2.70 3.02
CA LEU A 123 10.60 -3.69 3.07
C LEU A 123 11.11 -5.10 3.45
N HIS A 124 12.36 -5.41 3.11
CA HIS A 124 13.00 -6.70 3.32
C HIS A 124 14.18 -6.54 4.28
N PRO A 125 13.98 -6.14 5.55
CA PRO A 125 15.08 -6.19 6.51
C PRO A 125 15.59 -7.63 6.50
N SER A 126 16.90 -7.81 6.35
CA SER A 126 17.58 -9.08 6.05
C SER A 126 17.38 -10.17 7.12
N SER A 127 16.14 -10.64 7.32
CA SER A 127 15.80 -11.77 8.14
C SER A 127 16.05 -13.04 7.34
N ALA A 128 16.30 -14.15 8.03
CA ALA A 128 16.75 -15.40 7.43
C ALA A 128 15.68 -16.08 6.53
N SER A 129 14.45 -15.56 6.48
CA SER A 129 13.41 -16.06 5.60
C SER A 129 12.44 -14.94 5.19
N PRO A 130 12.40 -14.55 3.89
CA PRO A 130 11.39 -13.62 3.42
C PRO A 130 10.00 -14.18 3.67
N SER A 131 9.10 -13.32 4.14
CA SER A 131 7.68 -13.66 4.33
C SER A 131 7.09 -14.16 3.01
N HIS A 132 6.00 -14.93 3.12
CA HIS A 132 5.30 -15.47 1.93
C HIS A 132 4.91 -14.36 0.95
N ASP A 133 4.51 -13.19 1.44
CA ASP A 133 4.10 -12.06 0.62
C ASP A 133 5.27 -11.41 -0.13
N LEU A 134 6.45 -11.37 0.49
CA LEU A 134 7.66 -10.84 -0.15
C LEU A 134 8.10 -11.74 -1.31
N ARG A 135 8.13 -13.06 -1.12
CA ARG A 135 8.43 -14.01 -2.20
C ARG A 135 7.42 -13.90 -3.33
N ARG A 136 6.13 -13.83 -2.99
CA ARG A 136 5.07 -13.64 -3.98
C ARG A 136 5.26 -12.35 -4.78
N ARG A 137 5.62 -11.26 -4.12
CA ARG A 137 5.89 -9.98 -4.77
C ARG A 137 7.08 -10.06 -5.72
N GLU A 138 8.17 -10.72 -5.30
CA GLU A 138 9.34 -10.98 -6.14
C GLU A 138 8.96 -11.82 -7.37
N ASP A 139 8.23 -12.93 -7.17
CA ASP A 139 7.72 -13.78 -8.25
C ASP A 139 6.86 -12.99 -9.23
N LEU A 140 5.94 -12.13 -8.74
CA LEU A 140 5.09 -11.28 -9.58
C LEU A 140 5.92 -10.27 -10.38
N LEU A 141 6.93 -9.64 -9.79
CA LEU A 141 7.79 -8.68 -10.47
C LEU A 141 8.60 -9.37 -11.58
N ASP A 142 9.17 -10.53 -11.31
CA ASP A 142 9.98 -11.28 -12.29
C ASP A 142 9.13 -11.86 -13.42
N GLU A 143 7.98 -12.46 -13.08
CA GLU A 143 7.05 -12.99 -14.07
C GLU A 143 6.50 -11.89 -14.97
N SER A 144 6.05 -10.78 -14.39
CA SER A 144 5.45 -9.67 -15.13
C SER A 144 6.48 -8.99 -16.04
N SER A 145 7.67 -8.70 -15.53
CA SER A 145 8.80 -8.13 -16.30
C SER A 145 9.08 -8.95 -17.57
N ARG A 146 9.26 -10.27 -17.39
CA ARG A 146 9.53 -11.19 -18.51
C ARG A 146 8.39 -11.20 -19.52
N LYS A 147 7.13 -11.23 -19.06
CA LYS A 147 5.96 -11.25 -19.95
C LYS A 147 5.80 -9.94 -20.71
N VAL A 148 6.03 -8.79 -20.08
CA VAL A 148 6.00 -7.49 -20.77
C VAL A 148 6.96 -7.49 -21.96
N GLY A 149 8.22 -7.89 -21.74
CA GLY A 149 9.22 -7.97 -22.82
C GLY A 149 8.79 -8.90 -23.96
N GLN A 150 8.34 -10.12 -23.62
CA GLN A 150 7.88 -11.11 -24.61
C GLN A 150 6.68 -10.60 -25.44
N LEU A 151 5.69 -9.97 -24.80
CA LEU A 151 4.49 -9.47 -25.47
C LEU A 151 4.79 -8.26 -26.36
N LEU A 152 5.69 -7.37 -25.92
CA LEU A 152 6.12 -6.22 -26.73
C LEU A 152 6.94 -6.64 -27.95
N ASP A 153 7.82 -7.64 -27.82
CA ASP A 153 8.57 -8.19 -28.95
C ASP A 153 7.63 -8.89 -29.95
N GLN A 154 6.60 -9.60 -29.46
CA GLN A 154 5.56 -10.19 -30.32
C GLN A 154 4.71 -9.12 -31.01
N ALA A 155 4.34 -8.04 -30.31
CA ALA A 155 3.57 -6.95 -30.88
C ALA A 155 4.36 -6.25 -32.01
N GLU A 156 5.65 -6.01 -31.80
CA GLU A 156 6.55 -5.46 -32.81
C GLU A 156 6.70 -6.40 -34.01
N HIS A 157 6.83 -7.70 -33.78
CA HIS A 157 6.88 -8.69 -34.86
C HIS A 157 5.60 -8.68 -35.72
N ALA A 158 4.42 -8.63 -35.08
CA ALA A 158 3.14 -8.55 -35.78
C ALA A 158 3.05 -7.28 -36.66
N LEU A 159 3.52 -6.14 -36.14
CA LEU A 159 3.59 -4.88 -36.90
C LEU A 159 4.52 -4.98 -38.12
N ASN A 160 5.65 -5.67 -37.99
CA ASN A 160 6.65 -5.76 -39.05
C ASN A 160 6.29 -6.78 -40.15
N ASN A 161 5.48 -7.80 -39.84
CA ASN A 161 5.10 -8.84 -40.80
C ASN A 161 3.75 -8.62 -41.49
N SER A 162 3.19 -7.41 -41.40
CA SER A 162 1.88 -7.09 -41.97
C SER A 162 0.75 -8.00 -41.43
N GLU A 163 0.84 -8.44 -40.17
CA GLU A 163 -0.29 -9.05 -39.51
C GLU A 163 -1.42 -8.02 -39.34
N PRO A 164 -2.69 -8.46 -39.13
CA PRO A 164 -3.78 -7.53 -38.85
C PRO A 164 -3.42 -6.60 -37.68
N PRO A 165 -3.61 -5.26 -37.81
CA PRO A 165 -3.25 -4.30 -36.75
C PRO A 165 -3.86 -4.62 -35.38
N ASP A 166 -5.03 -5.25 -35.37
CA ASP A 166 -5.72 -5.71 -34.17
C ASP A 166 -4.87 -6.69 -33.35
N LYS A 167 -4.04 -7.51 -34.02
CA LYS A 167 -3.19 -8.48 -33.33
C LYS A 167 -2.10 -7.81 -32.49
N ALA A 168 -1.45 -6.79 -33.03
CA ALA A 168 -0.48 -6.00 -32.30
C ALA A 168 -1.14 -5.22 -31.15
N ALA A 169 -2.35 -4.69 -31.36
CA ALA A 169 -3.11 -4.01 -30.31
C ALA A 169 -3.54 -4.96 -29.17
N GLU A 170 -3.95 -6.19 -29.47
CA GLU A 170 -4.23 -7.22 -28.48
C GLU A 170 -2.99 -7.57 -27.64
N LEU A 171 -1.84 -7.79 -28.29
CA LEU A 171 -0.57 -8.08 -27.61
C LEU A 171 -0.11 -6.91 -26.74
N LEU A 172 -0.29 -5.67 -27.23
CA LEU A 172 -0.04 -4.46 -26.44
C LEU A 172 -0.97 -4.39 -25.22
N ALA A 173 -2.24 -4.75 -25.35
CA ALA A 173 -3.19 -4.78 -24.23
C ALA A 173 -2.77 -5.79 -23.15
N ASP A 174 -2.36 -6.99 -23.56
CA ASP A 174 -1.81 -8.01 -22.65
C ASP A 174 -0.50 -7.49 -22.00
N ALA A 175 0.37 -6.78 -22.73
CA ALA A 175 1.60 -6.21 -22.17
C ALA A 175 1.32 -5.12 -21.13
N ILE A 176 0.28 -4.30 -21.35
CA ILE A 176 -0.16 -3.26 -20.43
C ILE A 176 -0.65 -3.85 -19.11
N ASP A 177 -1.38 -4.97 -19.16
CA ASP A 177 -1.80 -5.70 -17.97
C ASP A 177 -0.62 -6.12 -17.09
N GLN A 178 0.41 -6.68 -17.74
CA GLN A 178 1.60 -7.15 -17.05
C GLN A 178 2.45 -5.99 -16.53
N HIS A 179 2.55 -4.87 -17.27
CA HIS A 179 3.21 -3.66 -16.78
C HIS A 179 2.52 -3.10 -15.53
N LEU A 180 1.19 -3.02 -15.54
CA LEU A 180 0.41 -2.59 -14.39
C LEU A 180 0.53 -3.56 -13.20
N THR A 181 0.59 -4.87 -13.46
CA THR A 181 0.85 -5.88 -12.42
C THR A 181 2.24 -5.67 -11.80
N TYR A 182 3.25 -5.38 -12.63
CA TYR A 182 4.59 -5.03 -12.17
C TYR A 182 4.59 -3.77 -11.28
N ASP A 183 3.97 -2.68 -11.75
CA ASP A 183 3.86 -1.43 -11.01
C ASP A 183 3.13 -1.62 -9.67
N ASN A 184 2.09 -2.46 -9.63
CA ASN A 184 1.36 -2.80 -8.41
C ASN A 184 2.21 -3.58 -7.39
N ALA A 185 3.20 -4.34 -7.87
CA ALA A 185 4.11 -5.13 -7.05
C ALA A 185 5.37 -4.34 -6.63
N LEU A 186 5.60 -3.12 -7.14
CA LEU A 186 6.71 -2.27 -6.71
C LEU A 186 6.63 -1.93 -5.21
N PRO A 187 7.77 -1.81 -4.50
CA PRO A 187 7.82 -1.36 -3.12
C PRO A 187 6.88 -0.20 -2.83
N TYR A 188 6.05 -0.36 -1.82
CA TYR A 188 5.14 0.68 -1.33
C TYR A 188 4.08 1.18 -2.32
N ALA A 189 4.00 0.66 -3.56
CA ALA A 189 2.89 0.98 -4.46
C ALA A 189 1.55 0.51 -3.86
N THR A 190 1.58 -0.69 -3.28
CA THR A 190 0.49 -1.31 -2.54
C THR A 190 1.05 -1.84 -1.24
N VAL A 191 0.46 -1.46 -0.12
CA VAL A 191 0.92 -1.80 1.24
C VAL A 191 -0.15 -2.65 1.93
N LEU A 192 0.22 -3.39 2.97
CA LEU A 192 -0.77 -4.18 3.70
C LEU A 192 -1.84 -3.24 4.27
N ALA A 193 -3.10 -3.60 4.06
CA ALA A 193 -4.20 -2.82 4.60
C ALA A 193 -4.26 -2.98 6.12
N LYS A 194 -4.63 -1.91 6.83
CA LYS A 194 -4.81 -1.95 8.29
C LYS A 194 -5.91 -2.93 8.73
N SER A 195 -6.81 -3.31 7.83
CA SER A 195 -7.87 -4.27 8.10
C SER A 195 -8.04 -5.21 6.91
N GLN A 196 -8.55 -6.42 7.18
CA GLN A 196 -8.86 -7.41 6.13
C GLN A 196 -9.80 -6.88 5.03
N THR A 197 -10.61 -5.87 5.33
CA THR A 197 -11.53 -5.26 4.35
C THR A 197 -10.87 -4.24 3.42
N GLY A 198 -9.58 -3.95 3.58
CA GLY A 198 -8.93 -2.81 2.93
C GLY A 198 -9.30 -1.47 3.57
N SER A 199 -8.60 -0.40 3.18
CA SER A 199 -9.12 0.96 3.40
C SER A 199 -10.43 1.13 2.62
N LYS A 200 -11.45 1.71 3.29
CA LYS A 200 -12.65 2.15 2.58
C LYS A 200 -12.20 3.30 1.69
N GLY A 201 -12.20 3.11 0.37
CA GLY A 201 -11.71 4.09 -0.60
C GLY A 201 -12.18 5.49 -0.24
N SER A 202 -11.24 6.41 -0.02
CA SER A 202 -11.41 7.74 0.59
C SER A 202 -12.15 8.76 -0.29
N GLY A 203 -13.13 8.30 -1.07
CA GLY A 203 -13.77 9.09 -2.11
C GLY A 203 -12.92 9.25 -3.37
N GLU A 204 -11.97 8.32 -3.64
CA GLU A 204 -11.11 8.33 -4.85
C GLU A 204 -11.93 8.53 -6.12
N GLY A 205 -13.03 7.78 -6.28
CA GLY A 205 -13.91 7.90 -7.45
C GLY A 205 -14.53 9.29 -7.59
N THR A 206 -15.00 9.88 -6.47
CA THR A 206 -15.57 11.23 -6.46
C THR A 206 -14.51 12.29 -6.78
N ALA A 207 -13.32 12.18 -6.17
CA ALA A 207 -12.20 13.09 -6.43
C ALA A 207 -11.77 13.01 -7.91
N ARG A 208 -11.62 11.80 -8.45
CA ARG A 208 -11.30 11.57 -9.86
C ARG A 208 -12.35 12.16 -10.79
N THR A 209 -13.64 11.99 -10.49
CA THR A 209 -14.71 12.58 -11.31
C THR A 209 -14.61 14.11 -11.36
N ALA A 210 -14.39 14.76 -10.22
CA ALA A 210 -14.23 16.22 -10.17
C ALA A 210 -12.98 16.69 -10.94
N ILE A 211 -11.87 15.95 -10.86
CA ILE A 211 -10.66 16.25 -11.65
C ILE A 211 -10.93 16.13 -13.15
N LEU A 212 -11.62 15.07 -13.58
CA LEU A 212 -11.96 14.86 -14.99
C LEU A 212 -12.88 15.95 -15.56
N GLU A 213 -13.69 16.61 -14.73
CA GLU A 213 -14.48 17.76 -15.18
C GLU A 213 -13.58 18.94 -15.57
N VAL A 214 -12.48 19.14 -14.86
CA VAL A 214 -11.46 20.15 -15.21
C VAL A 214 -10.71 19.75 -16.48
N GLU A 215 -10.29 18.49 -16.60
CA GLU A 215 -9.57 18.00 -17.78
C GLU A 215 -10.41 18.07 -19.07
N ARG A 216 -11.73 17.89 -18.97
CA ARG A 216 -12.63 17.98 -20.14
C ARG A 216 -12.93 19.42 -20.57
N ASN A 217 -12.65 20.40 -19.71
CA ASN A 217 -12.90 21.81 -19.97
C ASN A 217 -11.62 22.64 -19.74
N PRO A 218 -10.55 22.40 -20.52
CA PRO A 218 -9.24 23.03 -20.31
C PRO A 218 -9.28 24.55 -20.46
N ASP A 219 -10.21 25.11 -21.24
CA ASP A 219 -10.34 26.57 -21.42
C ASP A 219 -11.22 27.26 -20.37
N ALA A 220 -11.99 26.51 -19.57
CA ALA A 220 -12.87 27.09 -18.57
C ALA A 220 -12.04 27.64 -17.38
N PRO A 221 -12.18 28.92 -17.01
CA PRO A 221 -11.51 29.48 -15.83
C PRO A 221 -12.06 28.84 -14.56
N LEU A 222 -11.21 28.63 -13.56
CA LEU A 222 -11.61 28.19 -12.22
C LEU A 222 -11.64 29.40 -11.26
N SER A 223 -12.63 29.42 -10.38
CA SER A 223 -12.65 30.31 -9.21
C SER A 223 -11.61 29.89 -8.17
N ASP A 224 -11.25 30.77 -7.23
CA ASP A 224 -10.31 30.45 -6.14
C ASP A 224 -10.74 29.25 -5.30
N THR A 225 -12.05 29.05 -5.11
CA THR A 225 -12.59 27.89 -4.41
C THR A 225 -12.39 26.62 -5.23
N GLU A 226 -12.71 26.64 -6.52
CA GLU A 226 -12.49 25.49 -7.42
C GLU A 226 -11.00 25.15 -7.54
N ILE A 227 -10.10 26.14 -7.59
CA ILE A 227 -8.65 25.94 -7.56
C ILE A 227 -8.23 25.13 -6.33
N ARG A 228 -8.71 25.51 -5.14
CA ARG A 228 -8.42 24.78 -3.89
C ARG A 228 -9.02 23.39 -3.89
N GLU A 229 -10.27 23.24 -4.31
CA GLU A 229 -10.97 21.95 -4.35
C GLU A 229 -10.34 20.98 -5.35
N THR A 230 -9.92 21.45 -6.53
CA THR A 230 -9.18 20.66 -7.51
C THR A 230 -7.85 20.19 -6.92
N ARG A 231 -7.10 21.07 -6.24
CA ARG A 231 -5.86 20.71 -5.56
C ARG A 231 -6.08 19.64 -4.49
N ASP A 232 -7.12 19.79 -3.67
CA ASP A 232 -7.46 18.83 -2.63
C ASP A 232 -7.91 17.50 -3.21
N ASN A 233 -8.66 17.52 -4.31
CA ASN A 233 -9.07 16.30 -5.01
C ASN A 233 -7.87 15.57 -5.61
N LEU A 234 -6.86 16.27 -6.14
CA LEU A 234 -5.61 15.65 -6.58
C LEU A 234 -4.92 14.93 -5.41
N TRP A 235 -4.83 15.56 -4.23
CA TRP A 235 -4.27 14.91 -3.04
C TRP A 235 -5.13 13.76 -2.48
N LYS A 236 -6.45 13.73 -2.71
CA LYS A 236 -7.31 12.58 -2.35
C LYS A 236 -7.02 11.34 -3.20
N LEU A 237 -6.28 11.48 -4.29
CA LEU A 237 -5.74 10.37 -5.07
C LEU A 237 -4.43 9.82 -4.45
N PHE A 238 -4.04 10.29 -3.27
CA PHE A 238 -2.93 9.76 -2.48
C PHE A 238 -3.41 9.35 -1.09
N SER A 239 -3.10 8.12 -0.69
CA SER A 239 -3.39 7.63 0.66
C SER A 239 -2.25 8.02 1.61
N MET A 240 -2.33 9.24 2.14
CA MET A 240 -1.35 9.72 3.12
C MET A 240 -1.33 8.83 4.38
N GLU A 241 -2.48 8.28 4.79
CA GLU A 241 -2.54 7.32 5.90
C GLU A 241 -1.71 6.06 5.62
N ALA A 242 -1.88 5.45 4.45
CA ALA A 242 -1.12 4.26 4.08
C ALA A 242 0.38 4.58 3.97
N ALA A 243 0.74 5.71 3.37
CA ALA A 243 2.13 6.15 3.24
C ALA A 243 2.80 6.41 4.59
N VAL A 244 2.13 7.11 5.52
CA VAL A 244 2.65 7.44 6.85
C VAL A 244 2.76 6.21 7.75
N ARG A 245 1.75 5.32 7.70
CA ARG A 245 1.77 4.04 8.43
C ARG A 245 2.96 3.20 8.00
N GLU A 246 3.07 2.98 6.70
CA GLU A 246 4.07 2.10 6.13
C GLU A 246 5.49 2.69 6.22
N ALA A 247 5.61 4.02 6.18
CA ALA A 247 6.88 4.70 6.46
C ALA A 247 7.29 4.62 7.94
N GLY A 248 6.46 4.08 8.85
CA GLY A 248 6.79 3.97 10.27
C GLY A 248 6.97 5.34 10.96
N VAL A 249 6.23 6.37 10.51
CA VAL A 249 6.39 7.75 11.01
C VAL A 249 6.16 7.86 12.51
N GLU A 250 5.37 6.97 13.10
CA GLU A 250 5.16 6.89 14.56
C GLU A 250 6.48 6.75 15.33
N HIS A 251 7.47 6.04 14.79
CA HIS A 251 8.79 5.91 15.40
C HIS A 251 9.57 7.23 15.45
N VAL A 252 9.22 8.17 14.58
CA VAL A 252 9.85 9.48 14.48
C VAL A 252 9.13 10.50 15.36
N VAL A 253 7.79 10.52 15.30
CA VAL A 253 6.98 11.56 15.95
C VAL A 253 6.53 11.18 17.37
N ALA A 254 6.62 9.89 17.73
CA ALA A 254 6.24 9.37 19.03
C ALA A 254 7.18 8.23 19.49
N PRO A 255 8.51 8.48 19.62
CA PRO A 255 9.48 7.45 19.97
C PRO A 255 9.15 6.75 21.30
N GLU A 256 8.63 7.48 22.30
CA GLU A 256 8.20 6.88 23.57
C GLU A 256 7.09 5.82 23.42
N GLN A 257 6.18 5.99 22.46
CA GLN A 257 5.12 5.01 22.19
C GLN A 257 5.73 3.73 21.59
N THR A 258 6.71 3.89 20.71
CA THR A 258 7.48 2.78 20.14
C THR A 258 8.24 2.01 21.22
N GLU A 259 8.93 2.71 22.13
CA GLU A 259 9.63 2.07 23.25
C GLU A 259 8.68 1.27 24.15
N ARG A 260 7.51 1.83 24.46
CA ARG A 260 6.46 1.12 25.23
C ARG A 260 5.97 -0.11 24.48
N PHE A 261 5.78 -0.01 23.17
CA PHE A 261 5.35 -1.14 22.35
C PHE A 261 6.42 -2.24 22.28
N VAL A 262 7.70 -1.88 22.14
CA VAL A 262 8.83 -2.83 22.24
C VAL A 262 8.84 -3.54 23.60
N ALA A 263 8.52 -2.83 24.69
CA ALA A 263 8.38 -3.45 26.00
C ALA A 263 7.18 -4.41 26.06
N ASP A 264 6.05 -4.09 25.42
CA ASP A 264 4.89 -4.95 25.33
C ASP A 264 5.15 -6.22 24.49
N ILE A 265 5.93 -6.13 23.40
CA ILE A 265 6.46 -7.31 22.68
C ILE A 265 7.24 -8.20 23.66
N GLY A 266 8.11 -7.61 24.49
CA GLY A 266 8.83 -8.34 25.53
C GLY A 266 7.92 -9.08 26.52
N LYS A 267 6.80 -8.47 26.93
CA LYS A 267 5.80 -9.11 27.79
C LYS A 267 5.07 -10.24 27.08
N ALA A 268 4.62 -10.04 25.84
CA ALA A 268 3.94 -11.08 25.06
C ALA A 268 4.85 -12.32 24.88
N LYS A 269 6.13 -12.11 24.56
CA LYS A 269 7.11 -13.21 24.49
C LYS A 269 7.29 -13.94 25.82
N LYS A 270 7.31 -13.21 26.94
CA LYS A 270 7.39 -13.81 28.27
C LYS A 270 6.16 -14.67 28.56
N LEU A 271 4.96 -14.17 28.29
CA LEU A 271 3.71 -14.93 28.43
C LEU A 271 3.72 -16.20 27.58
N SER A 272 4.12 -16.09 26.31
CA SER A 272 4.28 -17.25 25.42
C SER A 272 5.23 -18.29 26.01
N LYS A 273 6.39 -17.86 26.52
CA LYS A 273 7.37 -18.77 27.15
C LYS A 273 6.81 -19.42 28.41
N ASP A 274 6.08 -18.68 29.23
CA ASP A 274 5.44 -19.20 30.43
C ASP A 274 4.40 -20.29 30.05
N VAL A 275 3.59 -20.05 29.03
CA VAL A 275 2.64 -21.04 28.48
C VAL A 275 3.36 -22.27 27.92
N SER A 276 4.40 -22.11 27.09
CA SER A 276 5.20 -23.22 26.57
C SER A 276 5.84 -24.04 27.70
N ALA A 277 6.36 -23.40 28.75
CA ALA A 277 6.91 -24.08 29.91
C ALA A 277 5.85 -24.85 30.71
N PHE A 278 4.60 -24.38 30.74
CA PHE A 278 3.49 -25.16 31.29
C PHE A 278 3.16 -26.37 30.43
N ILE A 279 3.15 -26.23 29.11
CA ILE A 279 2.96 -27.35 28.17
C ILE A 279 4.01 -28.43 28.41
N ASP A 280 5.28 -28.05 28.58
CA ASP A 280 6.37 -29.00 28.87
C ASP A 280 6.12 -29.79 30.16
N LYS A 281 5.61 -29.13 31.21
CA LYS A 281 5.23 -29.82 32.45
C LYS A 281 4.05 -30.76 32.28
N LEU A 282 3.12 -30.45 31.37
CA LEU A 282 1.97 -31.33 31.07
C LEU A 282 2.37 -32.54 30.22
N LEU A 283 3.47 -32.42 29.47
CA LEU A 283 4.06 -33.50 28.66
C LEU A 283 4.92 -34.46 29.49
N ASP A 284 5.45 -34.00 30.63
CA ASP A 284 6.20 -34.85 31.55
C ASP A 284 5.29 -35.98 32.06
N PRO A 285 5.66 -37.27 31.92
CA PRO A 285 4.89 -38.39 32.47
C PRO A 285 4.76 -38.33 34.00
N ASN A 286 5.64 -37.61 34.69
CA ASN A 286 5.57 -37.32 36.13
C ASN A 286 4.86 -36.00 36.44
N GLY A 287 4.55 -35.21 35.39
CA GLY A 287 3.78 -33.97 35.45
C GLY A 287 2.37 -34.26 35.97
N GLY A 288 2.15 -33.88 37.23
CA GLY A 288 1.05 -34.34 38.03
C GLY A 288 -0.23 -33.52 37.87
N ARG A 289 -1.18 -33.86 38.75
CA ARG A 289 -2.43 -33.14 38.97
C ARG A 289 -2.18 -31.72 39.51
N ASP A 290 -1.11 -31.53 40.27
CA ASP A 290 -0.83 -30.27 40.96
C ASP A 290 -0.38 -29.18 40.00
N GLU A 291 0.44 -29.53 38.99
CA GLU A 291 0.84 -28.63 37.91
C GLU A 291 -0.37 -28.16 37.10
N ARG A 292 -1.35 -29.05 36.87
CA ARG A 292 -2.60 -28.70 36.19
C ARG A 292 -3.42 -27.71 37.00
N LEU A 293 -3.57 -27.96 38.30
CA LEU A 293 -4.30 -27.06 39.20
C LEU A 293 -3.61 -25.69 39.30
N ALA A 294 -2.28 -25.68 39.39
CA ALA A 294 -1.50 -24.45 39.40
C ALA A 294 -1.63 -23.66 38.10
N PHE A 295 -1.70 -24.33 36.93
CA PHE A 295 -1.97 -23.68 35.66
C PHE A 295 -3.37 -23.08 35.59
N ILE A 296 -4.41 -23.84 35.96
CA ILE A 296 -5.80 -23.35 35.99
C ILE A 296 -5.90 -22.07 36.81
N ALA A 297 -5.23 -22.02 37.98
CA ALA A 297 -5.23 -20.85 38.84
C ALA A 297 -4.58 -19.59 38.22
N LYS A 298 -3.72 -19.74 37.20
CA LYS A 298 -3.05 -18.64 36.50
C LYS A 298 -3.64 -18.32 35.12
N ALA A 299 -4.39 -19.25 34.54
CA ALA A 299 -4.84 -19.16 33.16
C ALA A 299 -5.72 -17.92 32.88
N ASP A 300 -6.58 -17.53 33.83
CA ASP A 300 -7.41 -16.34 33.69
C ASP A 300 -6.56 -15.06 33.66
N SER A 301 -5.55 -14.96 34.53
CA SER A 301 -4.63 -13.83 34.56
C SER A 301 -3.76 -13.75 33.30
N ILE A 302 -3.30 -14.88 32.75
CA ILE A 302 -2.55 -14.90 31.48
C ILE A 302 -3.46 -14.42 30.34
N THR A 303 -4.71 -14.87 30.31
CA THR A 303 -5.68 -14.48 29.28
C THR A 303 -6.03 -12.99 29.37
N GLU A 304 -6.19 -12.46 30.58
CA GLU A 304 -6.41 -11.03 30.84
C GLU A 304 -5.21 -10.20 30.38
N GLU A 305 -3.98 -10.56 30.78
CA GLU A 305 -2.77 -9.83 30.39
C GLU A 305 -2.53 -9.87 28.87
N ALA A 306 -2.76 -11.02 28.23
CA ALA A 306 -2.68 -11.12 26.77
C ALA A 306 -3.79 -10.30 26.08
N GLY A 307 -4.98 -10.21 26.66
CA GLY A 307 -6.06 -9.35 26.19
C GLY A 307 -5.74 -7.86 26.29
N ASP A 308 -5.15 -7.44 27.40
CA ASP A 308 -4.68 -6.06 27.62
C ASP A 308 -3.53 -5.67 26.69
N LEU A 309 -2.67 -6.63 26.35
CA LEU A 309 -1.65 -6.47 25.31
C LEU A 309 -2.30 -6.31 23.94
N ALA A 310 -3.20 -7.21 23.55
CA ALA A 310 -3.91 -7.13 22.27
C ALA A 310 -4.70 -5.82 22.09
N ALA A 311 -5.27 -5.29 23.17
CA ALA A 311 -6.00 -4.02 23.14
C ALA A 311 -5.11 -2.80 22.89
N ARG A 312 -3.79 -2.92 23.11
CA ARG A 312 -2.78 -1.88 22.90
C ARG A 312 -2.01 -2.05 21.58
N ASP A 313 -2.38 -3.02 20.75
CA ASP A 313 -1.77 -3.26 19.46
C ASP A 313 -1.90 -2.03 18.54
N PRO A 314 -0.79 -1.44 18.05
CA PRO A 314 -0.82 -0.34 17.08
C PRO A 314 -1.32 -0.77 15.68
N GLY A 315 -1.45 -2.09 15.45
CA GLY A 315 -1.87 -2.68 14.18
C GLY A 315 -0.80 -3.58 13.55
N TYR A 316 0.07 -4.20 14.35
CA TYR A 316 1.10 -5.13 13.88
C TYR A 316 0.58 -6.56 13.93
N GLN A 317 0.44 -7.20 12.77
CA GLN A 317 -0.17 -8.53 12.64
C GLN A 317 0.56 -9.60 13.46
N GLU A 318 1.89 -9.56 13.55
CA GLU A 318 2.69 -10.53 14.32
C GLU A 318 2.38 -10.45 15.82
N PHE A 319 2.14 -9.24 16.33
CA PHE A 319 1.78 -9.01 17.73
C PHE A 319 0.33 -9.41 18.00
N HIS A 320 -0.58 -9.08 17.09
CA HIS A 320 -1.95 -9.57 17.11
C HIS A 320 -2.01 -11.10 17.15
N ASP A 321 -1.31 -11.75 16.21
CA ASP A 321 -1.28 -13.20 16.07
C ASP A 321 -0.71 -13.87 17.33
N MET A 322 0.38 -13.34 17.90
CA MET A 322 0.93 -13.88 19.14
C MET A 322 -0.06 -13.79 20.30
N THR A 323 -0.64 -12.60 20.54
CA THR A 323 -1.57 -12.42 21.66
C THR A 323 -2.82 -13.27 21.49
N ALA A 324 -3.34 -13.41 20.27
CA ALA A 324 -4.44 -14.30 19.93
C ALA A 324 -4.08 -15.79 20.16
N GLU A 325 -2.89 -16.23 19.73
CA GLU A 325 -2.41 -17.61 19.91
C GLU A 325 -2.25 -17.96 21.40
N ILE A 326 -1.71 -17.05 22.20
CA ILE A 326 -1.62 -17.20 23.67
C ILE A 326 -3.02 -17.42 24.26
N ILE A 327 -3.98 -16.55 23.94
CA ILE A 327 -5.35 -16.64 24.47
C ILE A 327 -6.02 -17.95 24.04
N GLN A 328 -5.90 -18.34 22.77
CA GLN A 328 -6.50 -19.57 22.24
C GLN A 328 -5.89 -20.81 22.89
N THR A 329 -4.56 -20.86 23.00
CA THR A 329 -3.84 -21.95 23.64
C THR A 329 -4.24 -22.08 25.12
N VAL A 330 -4.24 -20.98 25.87
CA VAL A 330 -4.61 -21.01 27.30
C VAL A 330 -6.04 -21.50 27.50
N ARG A 331 -7.00 -21.02 26.68
CA ARG A 331 -8.40 -21.49 26.73
C ARG A 331 -8.53 -22.96 26.37
N ALA A 332 -7.80 -23.44 25.37
CA ALA A 332 -7.79 -24.85 24.99
C ALA A 332 -7.25 -25.73 26.14
N LEU A 333 -6.16 -25.30 26.79
CA LEU A 333 -5.58 -25.98 27.94
C LEU A 333 -6.55 -25.99 29.15
N GLN A 334 -7.24 -24.89 29.43
CA GLN A 334 -8.29 -24.84 30.46
C GLN A 334 -9.42 -25.83 30.16
N GLY A 335 -9.92 -25.85 28.92
CA GLY A 335 -10.97 -26.77 28.49
C GLY A 335 -10.55 -28.24 28.65
N LEU A 336 -9.32 -28.58 28.26
CA LEU A 336 -8.78 -29.93 28.45
C LEU A 336 -8.64 -30.28 29.94
N ALA A 337 -8.15 -29.34 30.75
CA ALA A 337 -7.94 -29.57 32.18
C ALA A 337 -9.27 -29.81 32.93
N ALA A 338 -10.35 -29.11 32.53
CA ALA A 338 -11.68 -29.30 33.08
C ALA A 338 -12.26 -30.72 32.84
N THR A 339 -11.81 -31.43 31.79
CA THR A 339 -12.26 -32.81 31.52
C THR A 339 -11.65 -33.86 32.45
N GLY A 340 -10.58 -33.50 33.17
CA GLY A 340 -9.80 -34.44 33.99
C GLY A 340 -9.05 -35.52 33.21
N LYS A 341 -9.15 -35.55 31.88
CA LYS A 341 -8.47 -36.54 31.03
C LYS A 341 -6.98 -36.22 30.92
N ALA A 342 -6.16 -37.25 30.67
CA ALA A 342 -4.77 -37.05 30.28
C ALA A 342 -4.74 -36.34 28.91
N MET A 343 -3.98 -35.26 28.80
CA MET A 343 -3.79 -34.56 27.53
C MET A 343 -2.89 -35.42 26.63
N LYS A 344 -3.22 -35.50 25.33
CA LYS A 344 -2.39 -36.24 24.38
C LYS A 344 -1.15 -35.40 24.03
N PRO A 345 0.04 -36.00 23.87
CA PRO A 345 1.25 -35.25 23.52
C PRO A 345 1.15 -34.48 22.21
N LYS A 346 0.47 -35.03 21.21
CA LYS A 346 0.40 -34.43 19.86
C LYS A 346 -0.22 -33.01 19.87
N PRO A 347 -1.46 -32.78 20.37
CA PRO A 347 -2.02 -31.43 20.45
C PRO A 347 -1.18 -30.45 21.28
N LEU A 348 -0.55 -30.93 22.36
CA LEU A 348 0.32 -30.10 23.19
C LEU A 348 1.56 -29.63 22.43
N ASN A 349 2.20 -30.52 21.69
CA ASN A 349 3.32 -30.17 20.82
C ASN A 349 2.89 -29.20 19.71
N GLU A 350 1.71 -29.37 19.11
CA GLU A 350 1.17 -28.45 18.09
C GLU A 350 0.99 -27.03 18.65
N TYR A 351 0.44 -26.87 19.86
CA TYR A 351 0.34 -25.55 20.51
C TYR A 351 1.72 -24.94 20.79
N LYS A 352 2.67 -25.76 21.26
CA LYS A 352 4.03 -25.29 21.53
C LYS A 352 4.72 -24.83 20.25
N GLU A 353 4.65 -25.61 19.18
CA GLU A 353 5.21 -25.27 17.88
C GLU A 353 4.58 -23.98 17.31
N ALA A 354 3.27 -23.79 17.49
CA ALA A 354 2.59 -22.56 17.11
C ALA A 354 3.13 -21.34 17.88
N LEU A 355 3.21 -21.43 19.22
CA LEU A 355 3.76 -20.36 20.07
C LEU A 355 5.22 -20.03 19.73
N ASP A 356 6.06 -21.06 19.56
CA ASP A 356 7.48 -20.88 19.22
C ASP A 356 7.63 -20.23 17.84
N GLY A 357 6.82 -20.63 16.86
CA GLY A 357 6.75 -20.02 15.53
C GLY A 357 6.38 -18.54 15.57
N ARG A 358 5.36 -18.17 16.36
CA ARG A 358 4.96 -16.76 16.55
C ARG A 358 5.99 -15.95 17.33
N SER A 359 6.70 -16.57 18.28
CA SER A 359 7.77 -15.90 19.02
C SER A 359 8.92 -15.47 18.11
N GLY A 360 9.26 -16.27 17.08
CA GLY A 360 10.25 -15.89 16.07
C GLY A 360 9.84 -14.64 15.29
N ALA A 361 8.59 -14.57 14.84
CA ALA A 361 8.06 -13.40 14.15
C ALA A 361 8.10 -12.13 15.03
N LEU A 362 7.85 -12.27 16.34
CA LEU A 362 8.00 -11.16 17.29
C LEU A 362 9.45 -10.69 17.48
N ASP A 363 10.44 -11.58 17.33
CA ASP A 363 11.86 -11.18 17.35
C ASP A 363 12.22 -10.34 16.13
N ASP A 364 11.72 -10.73 14.95
CA ASP A 364 11.91 -9.96 13.73
C ASP A 364 11.22 -8.59 13.82
N LEU A 365 9.98 -8.54 14.35
CA LEU A 365 9.27 -7.28 14.61
C LEU A 365 10.02 -6.42 15.63
N LYS A 366 10.47 -7.00 16.75
CA LYS A 366 11.23 -6.24 17.75
C LYS A 366 12.50 -5.64 17.14
N LYS A 367 13.22 -6.41 16.32
CA LYS A 367 14.43 -5.95 15.64
C LYS A 367 14.16 -4.84 14.62
N SER A 368 13.02 -4.88 13.92
CA SER A 368 12.65 -3.81 12.98
C SER A 368 12.31 -2.50 13.70
N LEU A 369 11.79 -2.60 14.92
CA LEU A 369 11.45 -1.47 15.80
C LEU A 369 12.63 -0.94 16.62
N ASP A 370 13.67 -1.76 16.85
CA ASP A 370 14.88 -1.40 17.60
C ASP A 370 15.87 -0.62 16.71
N VAL A 371 15.42 0.54 16.24
CA VAL A 371 16.18 1.49 15.41
C VAL A 371 16.33 2.81 16.14
N THR A 372 17.44 3.53 15.92
CA THR A 372 17.59 4.86 16.53
C THR A 372 16.58 5.84 15.92
N PRO A 373 16.16 6.90 16.64
CA PRO A 373 15.26 7.92 16.09
C PRO A 373 15.77 8.53 14.76
N GLU A 374 17.08 8.70 14.61
CA GLU A 374 17.69 9.21 13.38
C GLU A 374 17.56 8.22 12.22
N GLN A 375 17.77 6.93 12.48
CA GLN A 375 17.60 5.87 11.47
C GLN A 375 16.13 5.73 11.05
N ALA A 376 15.20 5.78 12.02
CA ALA A 376 13.77 5.80 11.74
C ALA A 376 13.42 6.99 10.85
N ARG A 377 13.85 8.20 11.23
CA ARG A 377 13.61 9.43 10.46
C ARG A 377 14.15 9.34 9.03
N GLU A 378 15.36 8.81 8.83
CA GLU A 378 15.93 8.67 7.49
C GLU A 378 15.14 7.69 6.62
N LYS A 379 14.77 6.52 7.17
CA LYS A 379 13.96 5.52 6.46
C LYS A 379 12.57 6.07 6.13
N SER A 380 11.89 6.65 7.11
CA SER A 380 10.56 7.26 6.93
C SER A 380 10.62 8.37 5.88
N ALA A 381 11.63 9.22 5.94
CA ALA A 381 11.79 10.32 4.99
C ALA A 381 12.01 9.82 3.56
N LEU A 382 12.81 8.76 3.38
CA LEU A 382 13.05 8.17 2.05
C LEU A 382 11.79 7.57 1.45
N ILE A 383 11.02 6.81 2.24
CA ILE A 383 9.76 6.21 1.81
C ILE A 383 8.75 7.31 1.42
N LEU A 384 8.51 8.28 2.31
CA LEU A 384 7.55 9.35 2.07
C LEU A 384 7.95 10.22 0.88
N ALA A 385 9.23 10.61 0.77
CA ALA A 385 9.71 11.39 -0.35
C ALA A 385 9.46 10.67 -1.67
N HIS A 386 9.76 9.37 -1.74
CA HIS A 386 9.55 8.59 -2.96
C HIS A 386 8.07 8.48 -3.32
N LEU A 387 7.21 8.18 -2.34
CA LEU A 387 5.77 8.03 -2.56
C LEU A 387 5.12 9.34 -3.01
N LEU A 388 5.46 10.46 -2.37
CA LEU A 388 4.96 11.79 -2.74
C LEU A 388 5.44 12.18 -4.15
N TYR A 389 6.72 11.93 -4.45
CA TYR A 389 7.28 12.15 -5.79
C TYR A 389 6.55 11.34 -6.86
N ARG A 390 6.35 10.04 -6.62
CA ARG A 390 5.62 9.16 -7.54
C ARG A 390 4.18 9.63 -7.74
N HIS A 391 3.49 9.99 -6.66
CA HIS A 391 2.14 10.53 -6.75
C HIS A 391 2.08 11.79 -7.62
N GLN A 392 2.95 12.77 -7.35
CA GLN A 392 3.01 14.02 -8.12
C GLN A 392 3.31 13.77 -9.60
N MET A 393 4.28 12.90 -9.92
CA MET A 393 4.57 12.47 -11.30
C MET A 393 3.34 11.83 -11.97
N THR A 394 2.66 10.94 -11.26
CA THR A 394 1.48 10.23 -11.76
C THR A 394 0.34 11.19 -12.07
N VAL A 395 -0.02 12.08 -11.14
CA VAL A 395 -1.14 13.01 -11.37
C VAL A 395 -0.79 14.11 -12.35
N ALA A 396 0.46 14.57 -12.42
CA ALA A 396 0.89 15.54 -13.43
C ALA A 396 0.90 14.96 -14.85
N THR A 397 1.14 13.65 -14.99
CA THR A 397 0.99 12.93 -16.26
C THR A 397 -0.47 12.68 -16.61
N ALA A 398 -1.29 12.29 -15.63
CA ALA A 398 -2.69 11.93 -15.86
C ALA A 398 -3.59 13.15 -16.08
N TYR A 399 -3.40 14.21 -15.28
CA TYR A 399 -4.31 15.35 -15.15
C TYR A 399 -3.57 16.69 -15.27
N PRO A 400 -2.89 16.94 -16.42
CA PRO A 400 -2.05 18.11 -16.63
C PRO A 400 -2.83 19.43 -16.45
N ASN A 401 -4.08 19.52 -16.92
CA ASN A 401 -4.86 20.75 -16.85
C ASN A 401 -5.25 21.09 -15.41
N ALA A 402 -5.71 20.10 -14.64
CA ALA A 402 -6.05 20.24 -13.23
C ALA A 402 -4.81 20.58 -12.39
N VAL A 403 -3.68 19.94 -12.65
CA VAL A 403 -2.41 20.24 -11.97
C VAL A 403 -1.97 21.68 -12.22
N ALA A 404 -1.99 22.12 -13.49
CA ALA A 404 -1.63 23.49 -13.86
C ALA A 404 -2.56 24.53 -13.23
N LYS A 405 -3.89 24.37 -13.40
CA LYS A 405 -4.89 25.34 -12.93
C LYS A 405 -4.97 25.44 -11.41
N SER A 406 -4.70 24.35 -10.70
CA SER A 406 -4.77 24.32 -9.24
C SER A 406 -3.45 24.71 -8.55
N ASN A 407 -2.40 25.00 -9.34
CA ASN A 407 -1.04 25.22 -8.86
C ASN A 407 -0.57 24.08 -7.92
N PHE A 408 -0.90 22.84 -8.27
CA PHE A 408 -0.71 21.67 -7.41
C PHE A 408 0.76 21.41 -7.06
N LEU A 409 1.67 21.61 -8.02
CA LEU A 409 3.12 21.45 -7.81
C LEU A 409 3.77 22.69 -7.18
N THR A 410 3.04 23.81 -7.05
CA THR A 410 3.61 25.13 -6.70
C THR A 410 4.78 25.52 -7.64
N THR A 411 5.65 26.43 -7.20
CA THR A 411 6.93 26.69 -7.88
C THR A 411 7.97 25.60 -7.64
N ASP A 412 7.82 24.79 -6.58
CA ASP A 412 8.69 23.65 -6.27
C ASP A 412 7.86 22.46 -5.78
N ALA A 413 7.84 21.38 -6.55
CA ALA A 413 7.09 20.16 -6.23
C ALA A 413 7.47 19.58 -4.85
N ALA A 414 8.74 19.71 -4.44
CA ALA A 414 9.20 19.26 -3.13
C ALA A 414 8.60 20.09 -1.99
N GLU A 415 8.42 21.40 -2.19
CA GLU A 415 7.76 22.27 -1.23
C GLU A 415 6.27 21.94 -1.11
N ALA A 416 5.58 21.72 -2.23
CA ALA A 416 4.17 21.30 -2.23
C ALA A 416 3.96 19.99 -1.45
N ALA A 417 4.86 19.01 -1.63
CA ALA A 417 4.84 17.75 -0.90
C ALA A 417 5.10 17.94 0.60
N ALA A 418 6.06 18.80 0.97
CA ALA A 418 6.41 19.10 2.35
C ALA A 418 5.27 19.81 3.10
N ILE A 419 4.65 20.82 2.48
CA ILE A 419 3.47 21.51 3.03
C ILE A 419 2.36 20.49 3.29
N ARG A 420 2.05 19.65 2.30
CA ARG A 420 0.96 18.67 2.45
C ARG A 420 1.24 17.65 3.55
N LEU A 421 2.48 17.17 3.67
CA LEU A 421 2.87 16.26 4.73
C LEU A 421 2.76 16.93 6.12
N ARG A 422 3.20 18.19 6.25
CA ARG A 422 3.09 18.95 7.49
C ARG A 422 1.64 19.15 7.92
N GLU A 423 0.75 19.54 7.00
CA GLU A 423 -0.69 19.67 7.25
C GLU A 423 -1.30 18.36 7.78
N TYR A 424 -0.86 17.22 7.25
CA TYR A 424 -1.36 15.92 7.68
C TYR A 424 -0.85 15.53 9.06
N LEU A 425 0.43 15.76 9.36
CA LEU A 425 1.06 15.38 10.63
C LEU A 425 0.73 16.36 11.77
N SER A 426 0.45 17.63 11.45
CA SER A 426 0.16 18.70 12.42
C SER A 426 -1.08 19.52 12.06
N PRO A 427 -2.27 18.90 11.98
CA PRO A 427 -3.49 19.58 11.53
C PRO A 427 -3.99 20.67 12.49
N ASP A 428 -3.53 20.65 13.75
CA ASP A 428 -3.98 21.56 14.80
C ASP A 428 -3.00 22.75 15.03
N LYS A 429 -1.84 22.79 14.35
CA LYS A 429 -0.86 23.91 14.43
C LYS A 429 -1.18 25.05 13.45
N GLY A 430 -2.47 25.35 13.22
CA GLY A 430 -2.87 26.42 12.32
C GLY A 430 -2.49 27.79 12.89
N GLU A 431 -1.65 28.54 12.17
CA GLU A 431 -1.29 29.98 12.27
C GLU A 431 -0.96 30.60 13.65
N GLU A 432 -1.17 29.90 14.75
CA GLU A 432 -1.00 30.42 16.10
C GLU A 432 0.43 30.18 16.60
N ASP A 433 1.15 31.29 16.78
CA ASP A 433 2.43 31.48 17.48
C ASP A 433 3.74 31.31 16.67
N GLU A 434 3.96 32.17 15.66
CA GLU A 434 5.33 32.43 15.13
C GLU A 434 6.26 33.09 16.19
N ASP A 435 5.70 33.65 17.26
CA ASP A 435 6.42 34.48 18.25
C ASP A 435 7.08 33.69 19.40
N LYS A 436 7.06 32.35 19.42
CA LYS A 436 7.73 31.52 20.45
C LYS A 436 8.99 30.85 19.91
N GLN A 437 9.98 31.65 19.53
CA GLN A 437 11.28 31.19 19.00
C GLN A 437 12.35 30.88 20.06
N ASP A 438 12.04 30.99 21.35
CA ASP A 438 13.07 30.86 22.39
C ASP A 438 13.29 29.40 22.84
N LYS A 439 14.21 28.75 22.13
CA LYS A 439 15.06 27.63 22.59
C LYS A 439 14.37 26.31 22.94
N GLU A 440 13.79 25.63 21.96
CA GLU A 440 13.39 24.23 22.13
C GLU A 440 13.81 23.43 20.90
N GLU A 441 14.29 22.21 21.14
CA GLU A 441 14.71 21.20 20.17
C GLU A 441 13.79 21.20 18.93
N GLU A 442 14.37 21.23 17.71
CA GLU A 442 13.57 21.27 16.46
C GLU A 442 12.50 20.17 16.51
N ASP A 443 11.24 20.53 16.30
CA ASP A 443 10.12 19.59 16.31
C ASP A 443 10.44 18.37 15.42
N PRO A 444 10.36 17.12 15.93
CA PRO A 444 10.60 15.91 15.14
C PRO A 444 9.79 15.87 13.84
N ILE A 445 8.59 16.46 13.81
CA ILE A 445 7.79 16.58 12.59
C ILE A 445 8.48 17.49 11.56
N ASP A 446 8.98 18.65 11.97
CA ASP A 446 9.66 19.57 11.06
C ASP A 446 10.99 19.00 10.57
N GLN A 447 11.74 18.30 11.44
CA GLN A 447 12.95 17.59 11.02
C GLN A 447 12.64 16.53 9.94
N LEU A 448 11.57 15.75 10.13
CA LEU A 448 11.12 14.75 9.16
C LEU A 448 10.68 15.41 7.84
N VAL A 449 9.82 16.43 7.90
CA VAL A 449 9.29 17.13 6.72
C VAL A 449 10.42 17.78 5.93
N ASN A 450 11.37 18.42 6.59
CA ASN A 450 12.54 19.02 5.95
C ASN A 450 13.42 17.97 5.26
N ARG A 451 13.58 16.79 5.89
CA ARG A 451 14.32 15.69 5.28
C ARG A 451 13.58 15.12 4.06
N VAL A 452 12.26 14.96 4.14
CA VAL A 452 11.40 14.55 3.02
C VAL A 452 11.54 15.53 1.86
N LYS A 453 11.46 16.83 2.11
CA LYS A 453 11.64 17.89 1.10
C LYS A 453 12.99 17.76 0.40
N ALA A 454 14.08 17.62 1.18
CA ALA A 454 15.43 17.52 0.63
C ALA A 454 15.62 16.25 -0.24
N LEU A 455 15.12 15.10 0.22
CA LEU A 455 15.18 13.85 -0.55
C LEU A 455 14.32 13.93 -1.81
N HIS A 456 13.10 14.45 -1.70
CA HIS A 456 12.20 14.65 -2.84
C HIS A 456 12.85 15.53 -3.91
N ALA A 457 13.52 16.60 -3.48
CA ALA A 457 14.27 17.49 -4.37
C ALA A 457 15.45 16.81 -5.09
N SER A 458 15.95 15.68 -4.59
CA SER A 458 17.03 14.95 -5.23
C SER A 458 16.59 14.03 -6.37
N PHE A 459 15.29 13.71 -6.46
CA PHE A 459 14.79 12.80 -7.50
C PHE A 459 14.73 13.47 -8.87
N GLN A 460 14.99 12.67 -9.91
CA GLN A 460 15.01 13.08 -11.30
C GLN A 460 14.23 12.08 -12.17
N PRO A 461 13.55 12.54 -13.23
CA PRO A 461 13.27 13.96 -13.54
C PRO A 461 12.42 14.63 -12.45
N ARG A 462 12.35 15.96 -12.41
CA ARG A 462 11.42 16.64 -11.50
C ARG A 462 9.98 16.46 -11.98
N PRO A 463 8.97 16.45 -11.07
CA PRO A 463 7.58 16.50 -11.47
C PRO A 463 7.30 17.78 -12.25
N GLU A 464 6.82 17.60 -13.47
CA GLU A 464 6.45 18.66 -14.40
C GLU A 464 5.05 18.36 -14.92
N VAL A 465 4.31 19.43 -15.24
CA VAL A 465 2.99 19.31 -15.86
C VAL A 465 3.15 18.61 -17.21
N GLY A 466 2.44 17.50 -17.41
CA GLY A 466 2.46 16.78 -18.67
C GLY A 466 1.83 17.58 -19.82
N ASP A 467 1.95 17.04 -21.02
CA ASP A 467 1.24 17.54 -22.20
C ASP A 467 -0.27 17.32 -22.07
N ASP A 468 -1.08 18.07 -22.83
CA ASP A 468 -2.55 18.11 -22.77
C ASP A 468 -3.26 16.74 -22.61
N SER A 469 -4.36 16.75 -21.85
CA SER A 469 -5.16 15.58 -21.45
C SER A 469 -6.15 15.11 -22.51
N GLY A 470 -5.72 14.99 -23.78
CA GLY A 470 -6.62 14.58 -24.87
C GLY A 470 -7.40 13.27 -24.58
N TRP A 471 -6.84 12.41 -23.72
CA TRP A 471 -7.47 11.17 -23.26
C TRP A 471 -8.70 11.39 -22.36
N ALA A 472 -8.76 12.49 -21.60
CA ALA A 472 -9.82 12.73 -20.63
C ALA A 472 -11.19 12.99 -21.29
N ALA A 473 -11.19 13.46 -22.55
CA ALA A 473 -12.38 13.59 -23.37
C ALA A 473 -13.08 12.24 -23.64
N THR A 474 -12.32 11.15 -23.65
CA THR A 474 -12.85 9.78 -23.86
C THR A 474 -13.03 9.00 -22.56
N ALA A 475 -12.57 9.54 -21.42
CA ALA A 475 -12.69 8.91 -20.11
C ALA A 475 -14.16 8.94 -19.65
N GLY A 476 -14.73 7.78 -19.30
CA GLY A 476 -16.05 7.70 -18.67
C GLY A 476 -17.26 7.91 -19.61
N THR A 477 -17.06 8.30 -20.87
CA THR A 477 -18.10 8.09 -21.88
C THR A 477 -18.23 6.58 -22.09
N ARG A 478 -19.24 5.96 -21.47
CA ARG A 478 -19.75 4.69 -21.98
C ARG A 478 -20.07 4.97 -23.45
N GLN A 479 -19.30 4.38 -24.37
CA GLN A 479 -19.71 4.46 -25.77
C GLN A 479 -21.14 3.95 -25.83
N PRO A 480 -22.05 4.64 -26.54
CA PRO A 480 -23.38 4.10 -26.78
C PRO A 480 -23.18 2.69 -27.32
N GLY A 481 -23.62 1.72 -26.52
CA GLY A 481 -23.38 0.29 -26.74
C GLY A 481 -23.99 -0.14 -28.05
#